data_AF-A0A516R1I0-F1
#
_entry.id   AF-A0A516R1I0-F1
#
_cell.length_a   1.000
_cell.length_b   1.000
_cell.length_c   1.000
_cell.angle_alpha   90.00
_cell.angle_beta   90.00
_cell.angle_gamma   90.00
#
_symmetry.space_group_name_H-M   'P 1'
#
loop_
_entity.id
_entity.type
_entity.pdbx_description
1 polymer ?
#
loop_
_entity_poly.entity_id
_entity_poly.type
_entity_poly.pdbx_seq_one_letter_code
_entity_poly.pdbx_strand_id
1 'polypeptide(L)'
;MATSGAASPVPGYEYGLGIMKTPLPCDDGHGHERVARAHRGTIPGYGTWAAATDDGRAASVTMTLEPRTSQAVEHLEKTVAEALCH
;
A
#
# COMPACT_ATOMS: atom_id res chain seq x y z
N MET A 1 -1.93 17.13 -16.27
CA MET A 1 -2.85 17.61 -15.21
C MET A 1 -2.84 16.59 -14.08
N ALA A 2 -2.12 16.85 -13.00
CA ALA A 2 -2.19 16.03 -11.80
C ALA A 2 -3.37 16.52 -10.95
N THR A 3 -4.41 15.71 -10.82
CA THR A 3 -5.47 15.97 -9.85
C THR A 3 -4.90 15.70 -8.46
N SER A 4 -4.74 16.75 -7.66
CA SER A 4 -4.34 16.63 -6.25
C SER A 4 -5.36 15.75 -5.54
N GLY A 5 -4.94 14.58 -5.04
CA GLY A 5 -5.73 13.79 -4.11
C GLY A 5 -5.94 14.56 -2.81
N ALA A 6 -6.92 14.15 -2.00
CA ALA A 6 -7.06 14.70 -0.66
C ALA A 6 -5.88 14.21 0.18
N ALA A 7 -5.18 15.14 0.85
CA ALA A 7 -4.18 14.77 1.83
C ALA A 7 -4.86 13.96 2.93
N SER A 8 -4.43 12.71 3.15
CA SER A 8 -4.97 11.95 4.28
C SER A 8 -4.41 12.51 5.58
N PRO A 9 -5.16 12.45 6.68
CA PRO A 9 -4.67 12.83 8.00
C PRO A 9 -3.52 11.94 8.51
N VAL A 10 -3.16 10.88 7.77
CA VAL A 10 -2.02 9.99 8.07
C VAL A 10 -0.85 10.35 7.16
N PRO A 11 0.31 10.77 7.70
CA PRO A 11 1.51 11.04 6.91
C PRO A 11 1.87 9.86 6.01
N GLY A 12 2.13 10.10 4.72
CA GLY A 12 2.54 9.07 3.75
C GLY A 12 1.40 8.33 3.04
N TYR A 13 0.14 8.65 3.31
CA TYR A 13 -1.01 8.09 2.59
C TYR A 13 -1.75 9.20 1.81
N GLU A 14 -1.68 9.17 0.48
CA GLU A 14 -2.53 10.02 -0.36
C GLU A 14 -3.74 9.19 -0.81
N TYR A 15 -4.95 9.72 -0.71
CA TYR A 15 -6.16 9.03 -1.18
C TYR A 15 -6.77 9.77 -2.38
N GLY A 16 -7.02 9.01 -3.45
CA GLY A 16 -7.78 9.45 -4.62
C GLY A 16 -9.22 8.91 -4.61
N LEU A 17 -9.71 8.51 -5.78
CA LEU A 17 -11.04 7.91 -5.95
C LEU A 17 -11.06 6.44 -5.46
N GLY A 18 -10.99 6.24 -4.15
CA GLY A 18 -11.00 4.91 -3.54
C GLY A 18 -9.71 4.11 -3.73
N ILE A 19 -8.59 4.79 -3.97
CA ILE A 19 -7.26 4.17 -4.11
C ILE A 19 -6.27 4.98 -3.27
N MET A 20 -5.51 4.26 -2.44
CA MET A 20 -4.36 4.77 -1.72
C MET A 20 -3.16 4.88 -2.65
N LYS A 21 -2.35 5.91 -2.45
CA LYS A 21 -0.98 6.00 -2.95
C LYS A 21 -0.04 6.05 -1.76
N THR A 22 0.90 5.12 -1.73
CA THR A 22 1.88 4.94 -0.65
C THR A 22 3.29 4.89 -1.24
N PRO A 23 4.23 5.74 -0.79
CA PRO A 23 5.65 5.62 -1.08
C PRO A 23 6.19 4.23 -0.77
N LEU A 24 7.02 3.68 -1.66
CA LEU A 24 7.81 2.49 -1.39
C LEU A 24 9.21 2.87 -0.89
N PRO A 25 9.85 2.02 -0.08
CA PRO A 25 11.21 2.26 0.40
C PRO A 25 12.29 2.10 -0.68
N CYS A 26 11.92 1.65 -1.89
CA CYS A 26 12.79 1.48 -3.05
C CYS A 26 12.49 2.51 -4.15
N ASP A 27 13.46 2.77 -5.02
CA ASP A 27 13.28 3.57 -6.23
C ASP A 27 12.81 2.72 -7.43
N ASP A 28 12.48 3.39 -8.53
CA ASP A 28 12.05 2.77 -9.79
C ASP A 28 13.21 2.31 -10.69
N GLY A 29 14.47 2.35 -10.21
CA GLY A 29 15.67 2.09 -11.00
C GLY A 29 16.07 3.23 -11.95
N HIS A 30 15.27 4.30 -12.05
CA HIS A 30 15.50 5.49 -12.86
C HIS A 30 15.71 6.76 -12.01
N GLY A 31 15.81 6.60 -10.70
CA GLY A 31 16.02 7.69 -9.75
C GLY A 31 14.74 8.44 -9.39
N HIS A 32 13.56 7.88 -9.69
CA HIS A 32 12.29 8.39 -9.20
C HIS A 32 11.80 7.56 -8.01
N GLU A 33 11.13 8.23 -7.08
CA GLU A 33 10.45 7.57 -5.97
C GLU A 33 9.40 6.61 -6.52
N ARG A 34 9.48 5.33 -6.11
CA ARG A 34 8.49 4.35 -6.51
C ARG A 34 7.28 4.45 -5.60
N VAL A 35 6.09 4.40 -6.19
CA VAL A 35 4.83 4.50 -5.45
C VAL A 35 3.96 3.29 -5.72
N ALA A 36 3.23 2.86 -4.68
CA ALA A 36 2.25 1.80 -4.76
C ALA A 36 0.83 2.36 -4.75
N ARG A 37 -0.01 1.89 -5.67
CA ARG A 37 -1.46 2.06 -5.69
C ARG A 37 -2.09 0.92 -4.91
N ALA A 38 -2.76 1.22 -3.81
CA ALA A 38 -3.23 0.22 -2.88
C ALA A 38 -4.71 0.36 -2.52
N HIS A 39 -5.30 -0.74 -2.08
CA HIS A 39 -6.57 -0.74 -1.35
C HIS A 39 -6.54 -1.82 -0.28
N ARG A 40 -7.20 -1.56 0.84
CA ARG A 40 -7.36 -2.52 1.94
C ARG A 40 -8.82 -2.88 2.10
N GLY A 41 -9.07 -4.13 2.44
CA GLY A 41 -10.42 -4.60 2.68
C GLY A 41 -10.46 -5.38 3.98
N THR A 42 -11.42 -5.06 4.83
CA THR A 42 -11.75 -5.88 5.99
C THR A 42 -13.20 -6.33 5.85
N ILE A 43 -13.41 -7.63 6.01
CA ILE A 43 -14.72 -8.25 6.22
C ILE A 43 -14.62 -9.17 7.44
N PRO A 44 -15.74 -9.58 8.07
CA PRO A 44 -15.68 -10.54 9.17
C PRO A 44 -14.90 -11.81 8.78
N GLY A 45 -13.81 -12.07 9.51
CA GLY A 45 -12.94 -13.22 9.28
C GLY A 45 -11.84 -13.04 8.23
N TYR A 46 -11.80 -11.91 7.50
CA TYR A 46 -10.75 -11.68 6.49
C TYR A 46 -10.29 -10.23 6.42
N GLY A 47 -8.97 -10.03 6.40
CA GLY A 47 -8.32 -8.76 6.05
C GLY A 47 -7.48 -8.92 4.79
N THR A 48 -7.47 -7.93 3.90
CA THR A 48 -6.70 -7.93 2.65
C THR A 48 -5.93 -6.63 2.47
N TRP A 49 -4.66 -6.77 2.07
CA TRP A 49 -3.77 -5.69 1.66
C TRP A 49 -3.32 -5.99 0.25
N ALA A 50 -3.77 -5.19 -0.72
CA ALA A 50 -3.41 -5.36 -2.12
C ALA A 50 -2.83 -4.05 -2.64
N ALA A 51 -1.72 -4.16 -3.38
CA ALA A 51 -1.03 -3.02 -3.93
C ALA A 51 -0.35 -3.37 -5.27
N ALA A 52 -0.21 -2.36 -6.13
CA ALA A 52 0.50 -2.48 -7.40
C ALA A 52 1.30 -1.20 -7.70
N THR A 53 2.41 -1.32 -8.39
CA THR A 53 3.23 -0.20 -8.87
C THR A 53 2.87 0.18 -10.31
N ASP A 54 3.26 1.38 -10.74
CA ASP A 54 2.90 1.90 -12.07
C ASP A 54 3.51 1.09 -13.23
N ASP A 55 4.60 0.35 -12.99
CA ASP A 55 5.22 -0.60 -13.94
C ASP A 55 4.54 -1.98 -13.96
N GLY A 56 3.44 -2.16 -13.23
CA GLY A 56 2.57 -3.34 -13.29
C GLY A 56 2.91 -4.45 -12.31
N ARG A 57 3.91 -4.27 -11.44
CA ARG A 57 4.20 -5.22 -10.38
C ARG A 57 3.12 -5.17 -9.29
N ALA A 58 2.65 -6.33 -8.82
CA ALA A 58 1.57 -6.41 -7.86
C ALA A 58 1.87 -7.44 -6.76
N ALA A 59 1.42 -7.12 -5.54
CA ALA A 59 1.48 -8.01 -4.38
C ALA A 59 0.18 -7.90 -3.58
N SER A 60 -0.28 -9.04 -3.05
CA SER A 60 -1.43 -9.08 -2.16
C SER A 60 -1.22 -10.05 -1.01
N VAL A 61 -1.74 -9.68 0.16
CA VAL A 61 -1.80 -10.55 1.34
C VAL A 61 -3.23 -10.59 1.83
N THR A 62 -3.73 -11.80 2.06
CA THR A 62 -5.02 -12.05 2.70
C THR A 62 -4.78 -12.81 4.00
N MET A 63 -5.41 -12.36 5.06
CA MET A 63 -5.33 -12.95 6.39
C MET A 63 -6.70 -13.43 6.83
N THR A 64 -6.77 -14.61 7.45
CA THR A 64 -7.98 -15.17 8.08
C THR A 64 -8.16 -14.70 9.54
N LEU A 65 -7.22 -13.89 10.03
CA LEU A 65 -7.26 -13.25 11.33
C LEU A 65 -6.79 -11.81 11.17
N GLU A 66 -7.63 -10.85 11.54
CA GLU A 66 -7.27 -9.43 11.42
C GLU A 66 -6.18 -9.06 12.44
N PRO A 67 -5.12 -8.33 12.02
CA PRO A 67 -4.13 -7.77 12.93
C PRO A 67 -4.78 -6.91 14.00
N ARG A 68 -4.44 -7.15 15.28
CA ARG A 68 -5.03 -6.43 16.43
C ARG A 68 -4.13 -5.36 17.03
N THR A 69 -2.92 -5.21 16.51
CA THR A 69 -1.91 -4.25 17.00
C THR A 69 -1.36 -3.45 15.84
N SER A 70 -0.94 -2.21 16.09
CA SER A 70 -0.27 -1.37 15.10
C SER A 70 0.99 -2.04 14.55
N GLN A 71 1.79 -2.66 15.43
CA GLN A 71 3.00 -3.38 15.03
C GLN A 71 2.71 -4.53 14.04
N ALA A 72 1.62 -5.26 14.22
CA ALA A 72 1.23 -6.32 13.28
C ALA A 72 0.79 -5.75 11.93
N VAL A 73 0.10 -4.61 11.93
CA VAL A 73 -0.25 -3.88 10.69
C VAL A 73 1.02 -3.37 9.99
N GLU A 74 1.94 -2.73 10.70
CA GLU A 74 3.21 -2.23 10.16
C GLU A 74 4.06 -3.36 9.56
N HIS A 75 4.15 -4.50 10.24
CA HIS A 75 4.89 -5.66 9.74
C HIS A 75 4.30 -6.19 8.42
N LEU A 76 2.97 -6.23 8.33
CA LEU A 76 2.25 -6.63 7.14
C LEU A 76 2.45 -5.63 5.99
N GLU A 77 2.34 -4.34 6.27
CA GLU A 77 2.61 -3.27 5.29
C GLU A 77 4.03 -3.37 4.74
N LYS A 78 5.02 -3.59 5.61
CA LYS A 78 6.41 -3.80 5.21
C LYS A 78 6.55 -5.03 4.33
N THR A 79 5.87 -6.13 4.65
CA THR A 79 5.91 -7.37 3.85
C THR A 79 5.39 -7.13 2.43
N VAL A 80 4.28 -6.40 2.28
CA VAL A 80 3.75 -6.03 0.96
C VAL A 80 4.73 -5.10 0.22
N ALA A 81 5.31 -4.11 0.91
CA ALA A 81 6.26 -3.18 0.30
C ALA A 81 7.53 -3.89 -0.21
N GLU A 82 8.11 -4.79 0.58
CA GLU A 82 9.25 -5.62 0.16
C GLU A 82 8.88 -6.48 -1.06
N ALA A 83 7.71 -7.12 -1.04
CA ALA A 83 7.19 -7.89 -2.17
C ALA A 83 6.90 -7.05 -3.43
N LEU A 84 6.89 -5.72 -3.35
CA LEU A 84 6.81 -4.82 -4.51
C LEU A 84 8.20 -4.32 -4.93
N CYS A 85 9.18 -4.31 -4.03
CA CYS A 85 10.54 -3.84 -4.31
C CYS A 85 11.46 -4.88 -4.97
N HIS A 86 11.33 -6.19 -4.66
CA HIS A 86 12.20 -7.25 -5.21
C HIS A 86 11.68 -7.94 -6.45
#